data_AF-A0A6G4T1U3-F1
#
_entry.id   AF-A0A6G4T1U3-F1
#
_cell.length_a   1.000
_cell.length_b   1.000
_cell.length_c   1.000
_cell.angle_alpha   90.00
_cell.angle_beta   90.00
_cell.angle_gamma   90.00
#
_symmetry.space_group_name_H-M   'P 1'
#
loop_
_entity.id
_entity.type
_entity.pdbx_description
1 polymer ?
#
loop_
_entity_poly.entity_id
_entity_poly.type
_entity_poly.pdbx_seq_one_letter_code
_entity_poly.pdbx_strand_id
1 'polypeptide(L)' 'MPGSDPLTNGDLSADIRQLENALKSCAIQVDTVKQCQDEIDAKAQQSAKSLN' A
#
# COMPACT_ATOMS: atom_id res chain seq x y z
N MET A 1 -12.63 -1.09 -10.08
CA MET A 1 -12.89 0.33 -9.79
C MET A 1 -14.31 0.44 -9.31
N PRO A 2 -14.60 1.12 -8.19
CA PRO A 2 -15.98 1.26 -7.74
C PRO A 2 -16.75 2.10 -8.78
N GLY A 3 -17.64 1.46 -9.54
CA GLY A 3 -18.56 2.13 -10.47
C GLY A 3 -18.09 2.33 -11.92
N SER A 4 -17.12 1.56 -12.42
CA SER A 4 -16.72 1.64 -13.84
C SER A 4 -17.75 1.00 -14.79
N ASP A 5 -18.25 1.77 -15.77
CA ASP A 5 -19.10 1.32 -16.89
C ASP A 5 -18.52 1.82 -18.23
N PRO A 6 -17.42 1.20 -18.72
CA PRO A 6 -16.72 1.68 -19.90
C PRO A 6 -17.53 1.44 -21.17
N LEU A 7 -17.79 2.50 -21.95
CA LEU A 7 -18.56 2.43 -23.21
C LEU A 7 -17.65 2.27 -24.43
N THR A 8 -16.38 2.67 -24.30
CA THR A 8 -15.38 2.60 -25.35
C THR A 8 -14.09 1.93 -24.87
N ASN A 9 -13.26 1.49 -25.82
CA ASN A 9 -11.91 1.01 -25.49
C ASN A 9 -11.03 2.11 -24.88
N GLY A 10 -11.33 3.38 -25.16
CA GLY A 10 -10.68 4.53 -24.52
C GLY A 10 -10.99 4.59 -23.03
N ASP A 11 -12.26 4.41 -22.67
CA ASP A 11 -12.73 4.39 -21.27
C ASP A 11 -12.11 3.21 -20.53
N LEU A 12 -12.15 2.02 -21.11
CA LEU A 12 -11.52 0.83 -20.53
C LEU A 12 -10.01 1.04 -20.29
N SER A 13 -9.32 1.67 -21.23
CA SER A 13 -7.88 1.97 -21.08
C SER A 13 -7.62 3.01 -19.99
N ALA A 14 -8.51 3.99 -19.83
CA ALA A 14 -8.42 4.98 -18.75
C ALA A 14 -8.65 4.33 -17.38
N ASP A 15 -9.63 3.44 -17.30
CA ASP A 15 -9.94 2.67 -16.11
C ASP A 15 -8.78 1.78 -15.67
N ILE A 16 -8.17 1.06 -16.62
CA ILE A 16 -6.96 0.26 -16.35
C ILE A 16 -5.84 1.13 -15.76
N ARG A 17 -5.56 2.29 -16.36
CA ARG A 17 -4.53 3.21 -15.84
C ARG A 17 -4.85 3.72 -14.44
N GLN A 18 -6.11 4.04 -14.15
CA GLN A 18 -6.52 4.45 -12.81
C GLN A 18 -6.34 3.33 -11.80
N LEU A 19 -6.71 2.10 -12.14
CA LEU A 19 -6.51 0.93 -11.31
C LEU A 19 -5.02 0.68 -11.03
N GLU A 20 -4.16 0.73 -12.04
CA GLU A 20 -2.71 0.59 -11.89
C GLU A 20 -2.12 1.66 -10.96
N ASN A 21 -2.57 2.91 -11.07
CA ASN A 21 -2.12 3.99 -10.20
C ASN A 21 -2.61 3.79 -8.76
N ALA A 22 -3.84 3.34 -8.56
CA ALA A 22 -4.37 3.02 -7.24
C ALA A 22 -3.58 1.87 -6.59
N LEU A 23 -3.23 0.83 -7.36
CA LEU A 23 -2.41 -0.28 -6.90
C LEU A 23 -0.99 0.17 -6.52
N LYS A 24 -0.35 1.02 -7.33
CA LYS A 24 0.95 1.61 -7.00
C LYS A 24 0.90 2.43 -5.71
N SER A 25 -0.14 3.26 -5.55
CA SER A 25 -0.34 4.04 -4.33
C SER A 25 -0.55 3.13 -3.11
N CYS A 26 -1.35 2.07 -3.25
CA CYS A 26 -1.59 1.10 -2.20
C CYS A 26 -0.28 0.39 -1.79
N ALA A 27 0.55 -0.04 -2.74
CA ALA A 27 1.83 -0.66 -2.46
C ALA A 27 2.74 0.27 -1.63
N ILE A 28 2.85 1.55 -2.01
CA ILE A 28 3.63 2.55 -1.26
C ILE A 28 3.10 2.72 0.17
N GLN A 29 1.78 2.77 0.34
CA GLN A 29 1.16 2.90 1.66
C GLN A 29 1.44 1.67 2.54
N VAL A 30 1.32 0.47 1.96
CA VAL A 30 1.62 -0.80 2.67
C VAL A 30 3.09 -0.86 3.07
N ASP A 31 4.02 -0.49 2.18
CA ASP A 31 5.45 -0.45 2.48
C ASP A 31 5.76 0.53 3.62
N THR A 32 5.11 1.70 3.61
CA THR A 32 5.25 2.69 4.68
C THR A 32 4.78 2.13 6.02
N VAL A 33 3.60 1.51 6.06
CA VAL A 33 3.06 0.87 7.28
C VAL A 33 3.99 -0.24 7.77
N LYS A 34 4.53 -1.05 6.85
CA LYS A 34 5.49 -2.10 7.19
C LYS A 34 6.76 -1.53 7.81
N GLN A 35 7.34 -0.47 7.24
CA GLN A 35 8.53 0.18 7.80
C GLN A 35 8.27 0.68 9.23
N CYS A 36 7.13 1.33 9.47
CA CYS A 36 6.76 1.75 10.82
C CYS A 36 6.63 0.57 11.79
N GLN A 37 6.04 -0.55 11.34
CA GLN A 37 5.92 -1.75 12.17
C GLN A 37 7.29 -2.37 12.48
N ASP A 38 8.17 -2.47 11.48
CA ASP A 38 9.51 -3.03 11.65
C ASP A 38 10.33 -2.19 12.66
N GLU A 39 10.19 -0.85 12.67
CA GLU A 39 10.82 0.03 13.66
C GLU A 39 10.27 -0.18 15.08
N ILE A 40 8.95 -0.31 15.23
CA ILE A 40 8.28 -0.56 16.51
C ILE A 40 8.75 -1.89 17.08
N ASP A 41 8.78 -2.93 16.26
CA ASP A 41 9.18 -4.28 16.65
C ASP A 41 10.65 -4.29 17.08
N ALA A 42 11.53 -3.63 16.32
CA ALA A 42 12.95 -3.51 16.66
C ALA A 42 13.14 -2.82 18.02
N LYS A 43 12.42 -1.73 18.30
CA LYS A 43 12.47 -1.02 19.58
C LYS A 43 11.94 -1.89 20.72
N ALA A 44 10.83 -2.59 20.52
CA ALA A 44 10.26 -3.50 21.51
C ALA A 44 11.24 -4.62 21.88
N GLN A 45 11.91 -5.21 20.89
CA GLN A 45 12.95 -6.22 21.10
C GLN A 45 14.15 -5.68 21.88
N GLN A 46 14.60 -4.46 21.59
CA GLN A 46 15.69 -3.82 22.33
C GLN A 46 15.30 -3.59 23.80
N SER A 47 14.10 -3.05 24.05
CA SER A 47 13.60 -2.84 25.41
C SER A 47 13.51 -4.15 26.20
N ALA A 48 13.04 -5.23 25.58
CA ALA A 48 12.99 -6.55 26.22
C ALA A 48 14.38 -7.09 26.58
N LYS A 49 15.40 -6.86 25.74
CA LYS A 49 16.79 -7.28 26.02
C LYS A 49 17.41 -6.49 27.17
N SER A 50 17.11 -5.20 27.31
CA SER A 50 17.64 -4.36 28.39
C SER A 50 17.02 -4.65 29.77
N LEU A 51 15.91 -5.38 29.82
CA LEU A 51 15.21 -5.78 31.04
C LEU A 51 15.68 -7.13 31.60
N ASN A 52 16.58 -7.83 30.90
CA ASN A 52 17.06 -9.17 31.23
C ASN A 52 18.54 -9.17 31.64
#